data_AF-A0A969NAQ7-F1
#
_entry.id   AF-A0A969NAQ7-F1
#
_cell.length_a   1.000
_cell.length_b   1.000
_cell.length_c   1.000
_cell.angle_alpha   90.00
_cell.angle_beta   90.00
_cell.angle_gamma   90.00
#
_symmetry.space_group_name_H-M   'P 1'
#
loop_
_entity.id
_entity.type
_entity.pdbx_description
1 polymer ?
#
loop_
_entity_poly.entity_id
_entity_poly.type
_entity_poly.pdbx_seq_one_letter_code
_entity_poly.pdbx_strand_id
1 'polypeptide(L)'
;LTNKLNQNVENILSTNSKISLVRNITLDIKDYFSGEQNFESVKSDYQHLLDSLEGYENLNELKKIWKDVEKYEEISKANSEIVKEVMDLTDNSILQSNTYITDVSQKLANPATKNSVSTLERLVIIGANINTSANYQIKVLFYRLISDLTTKDVLISFLDKSIQNATTDVERLKNTPFAQLPVIALESNKRIKELATNFIANINETHSIHRDVRNDVSDFILQLNDDNIQSITDNNSALKTYISILLVILIIASVFLVMVNITVSNSITKAFLWSY
;
A
#
# COMPACT_ATOMS: atom_id res chain seq x y z
N LEU A 1 -7.16 -39.61 -25.72
CA LEU A 1 -6.27 -38.49 -26.12
C LEU A 1 -7.03 -37.16 -26.11
N THR A 2 -8.17 -37.07 -26.81
CA THR A 2 -9.03 -35.87 -26.92
C THR A 2 -9.46 -35.28 -25.57
N ASN A 3 -9.92 -36.10 -24.62
CA ASN A 3 -10.34 -35.60 -23.30
C ASN A 3 -9.21 -34.96 -22.49
N LYS A 4 -7.98 -35.51 -22.56
CA LYS A 4 -6.81 -34.92 -21.86
C LYS A 4 -6.33 -33.63 -22.53
N LEU A 5 -6.41 -33.56 -23.86
CA LEU A 5 -6.07 -32.34 -24.61
C LEU A 5 -7.07 -31.21 -24.29
N ASN A 6 -8.37 -31.52 -24.25
CA ASN A 6 -9.41 -30.56 -23.88
C ASN A 6 -9.22 -30.07 -22.44
N GLN A 7 -8.93 -30.98 -21.51
CA GLN A 7 -8.64 -30.64 -20.12
C GLN A 7 -7.42 -29.71 -19.98
N ASN A 8 -6.36 -29.91 -20.78
CA ASN A 8 -5.21 -29.00 -20.78
C ASN A 8 -5.56 -27.59 -21.27
N VAL A 9 -6.35 -27.49 -22.34
CA VAL A 9 -6.78 -26.20 -22.88
C VAL A 9 -7.67 -25.47 -21.86
N GLU A 10 -8.60 -26.18 -21.22
CA GLU A 10 -9.45 -25.63 -20.16
C GLU A 10 -8.63 -25.15 -18.96
N ASN A 11 -7.63 -25.91 -18.53
CA ASN A 11 -6.72 -25.51 -17.44
C ASN A 11 -5.94 -24.24 -17.79
N ILE A 12 -5.39 -24.13 -19.01
CA ILE A 12 -4.64 -22.94 -19.46
C ILE A 12 -5.56 -21.71 -19.50
N LEU A 13 -6.78 -21.84 -20.04
CA LEU A 13 -7.74 -20.75 -20.11
C LEU A 13 -8.17 -20.30 -18.71
N SER A 14 -8.41 -21.25 -17.81
CA SER A 14 -8.73 -20.97 -16.41
C SER A 14 -7.60 -20.22 -15.70
N THR A 15 -6.35 -20.69 -15.80
CA THR A 15 -5.21 -20.02 -15.16
C THR A 15 -4.96 -18.63 -15.73
N ASN A 16 -5.06 -18.44 -17.06
CA ASN A 16 -4.93 -17.12 -17.67
C ASN A 16 -6.03 -16.15 -17.19
N SER A 17 -7.27 -16.64 -17.03
CA SER A 17 -8.36 -15.86 -16.44
C SER A 17 -8.03 -15.44 -15.01
N LYS A 18 -7.53 -16.36 -14.17
CA LYS A 18 -7.12 -16.08 -12.79
C LYS A 18 -6.00 -15.05 -12.72
N ILE A 19 -4.96 -15.21 -13.54
CA ILE A 19 -3.85 -14.23 -13.64
C ILE A 19 -4.39 -12.86 -14.05
N SER A 20 -5.35 -12.79 -14.98
CA SER A 20 -5.96 -11.53 -15.39
C SER A 20 -6.72 -10.85 -14.24
N LEU A 21 -7.48 -11.62 -13.46
CA LEU A 21 -8.21 -11.08 -12.30
C LEU A 21 -7.24 -10.55 -11.23
N VAL A 22 -6.16 -11.29 -10.96
CA VAL A 22 -5.10 -10.87 -10.02
C VAL A 22 -4.41 -9.59 -10.51
N ARG A 23 -4.15 -9.47 -11.81
CA ARG A 23 -3.58 -8.25 -12.39
C ARG A 23 -4.51 -7.06 -12.27
N ASN A 24 -5.82 -7.27 -12.48
CA ASN A 24 -6.80 -6.20 -12.34
C ASN A 24 -6.85 -5.68 -10.90
N ILE A 25 -6.97 -6.56 -9.89
CA ILE A 25 -6.97 -6.11 -8.49
C ILE A 25 -5.65 -5.42 -8.11
N THR A 26 -4.54 -5.81 -8.72
CA THR A 26 -3.24 -5.17 -8.50
C THR A 26 -3.24 -3.72 -8.99
N LEU A 27 -3.88 -3.47 -10.14
CA LEU A 27 -4.07 -2.12 -10.66
C LEU A 27 -4.98 -1.32 -9.72
N ASP A 28 -6.09 -1.90 -9.29
CA ASP A 28 -7.03 -1.24 -8.37
C ASP A 28 -6.37 -0.88 -7.03
N ILE A 29 -5.55 -1.79 -6.47
CA ILE A 29 -4.76 -1.53 -5.25
C ILE A 29 -3.75 -0.41 -5.50
N LYS A 30 -3.05 -0.42 -6.63
CA LYS A 30 -2.09 0.64 -7.00
C LYS A 30 -2.78 2.00 -7.13
N ASP A 31 -3.96 2.02 -7.75
CA ASP A 31 -4.71 3.25 -7.99
C ASP A 31 -5.31 3.78 -6.68
N TYR A 32 -5.75 2.89 -5.77
CA TYR A 32 -6.11 3.24 -4.40
C TYR A 32 -4.92 3.81 -3.59
N PHE A 33 -3.75 3.18 -3.65
CA PHE A 33 -2.52 3.70 -3.04
C PHE A 33 -2.12 5.08 -3.59
N SER A 34 -2.51 5.39 -4.84
CA SER A 34 -2.29 6.69 -5.46
C SER A 34 -3.40 7.70 -5.15
N GLY A 35 -4.46 7.29 -4.45
CA GLY A 35 -5.64 8.10 -4.13
C GLY A 35 -6.63 8.27 -5.28
N GLU A 36 -6.48 7.50 -6.36
CA GLU A 36 -7.35 7.54 -7.56
C GLU A 36 -8.62 6.69 -7.39
N GLN A 37 -8.60 5.74 -6.46
CA GLN A 37 -9.71 4.86 -6.13
C GLN A 37 -9.98 4.88 -4.61
N ASN A 38 -11.21 4.55 -4.18
CA ASN A 38 -11.54 4.45 -2.76
C ASN A 38 -11.45 3.00 -2.26
N PHE A 39 -11.19 2.84 -0.96
CA PHE A 39 -10.99 1.55 -0.31
C PHE A 39 -12.17 0.58 -0.49
N GLU A 40 -13.41 1.05 -0.37
CA GLU A 40 -14.59 0.19 -0.45
C GLU A 40 -14.76 -0.42 -1.86
N SER A 41 -14.39 0.31 -2.91
CA SER A 41 -14.36 -0.23 -4.28
C SER A 41 -13.35 -1.37 -4.39
N VAL A 42 -12.08 -1.12 -4.00
CA VAL A 42 -11.03 -2.15 -4.08
C VAL A 42 -11.39 -3.37 -3.24
N LYS A 43 -12.00 -3.16 -2.09
CA LYS A 43 -12.49 -4.24 -1.22
C LYS A 43 -13.55 -5.10 -1.90
N SER A 44 -14.51 -4.48 -2.60
CA SER A 44 -15.51 -5.20 -3.39
C SER A 44 -14.84 -6.02 -4.50
N ASP A 45 -13.90 -5.42 -5.23
CA ASP A 45 -13.18 -6.09 -6.34
C ASP A 45 -12.33 -7.26 -5.82
N TYR A 46 -11.71 -7.10 -4.65
CA TYR A 46 -10.96 -8.16 -3.97
C TYR A 46 -11.87 -9.31 -3.51
N GLN A 47 -13.07 -9.02 -3.01
CA GLN A 47 -14.05 -10.05 -2.63
C GLN A 47 -14.48 -10.87 -3.86
N HIS A 48 -14.77 -10.21 -4.99
CA HIS A 48 -15.08 -10.89 -6.24
C HIS A 48 -13.92 -11.77 -6.75
N LEU A 49 -12.68 -11.33 -6.56
CA LEU A 49 -11.50 -12.14 -6.84
C LEU A 49 -11.47 -13.40 -5.97
N LEU A 50 -11.69 -13.27 -4.65
CA LEU A 50 -11.69 -14.41 -3.74
C LEU A 50 -12.77 -15.43 -4.11
N ASP A 51 -13.98 -14.98 -4.43
CA ASP A 51 -15.08 -15.84 -4.88
C ASP A 51 -14.72 -16.56 -6.19
N SER A 52 -14.05 -15.86 -7.11
CA SER A 52 -13.59 -16.44 -8.39
C SER A 52 -12.44 -17.44 -8.25
N LEU A 53 -11.75 -17.42 -7.10
CA LEU A 53 -10.64 -18.32 -6.78
C LEU A 53 -11.01 -19.40 -5.76
N GLU A 54 -12.30 -19.61 -5.50
CA GLU A 54 -12.77 -20.64 -4.58
C GLU A 54 -12.16 -22.02 -4.92
N GLY A 55 -11.58 -22.68 -3.92
CA GLY A 55 -10.91 -23.98 -4.07
C GLY A 55 -9.45 -23.93 -4.54
N TYR A 56 -8.85 -22.75 -4.71
CA TYR A 56 -7.40 -22.64 -4.93
C TYR A 56 -6.62 -22.84 -3.63
N GLU A 57 -5.59 -23.70 -3.62
CA GLU A 57 -4.86 -24.07 -2.38
C GLU A 57 -4.06 -22.90 -1.78
N ASN A 58 -3.57 -21.97 -2.60
CA ASN A 58 -2.69 -20.87 -2.18
C ASN A 58 -3.42 -19.52 -2.04
N LEU A 59 -4.59 -19.51 -1.41
CA LEU A 59 -5.32 -18.25 -1.11
C LEU A 59 -4.70 -17.45 0.04
N ASN A 60 -3.72 -18.01 0.77
CA ASN A 60 -3.15 -17.39 1.96
C ASN A 60 -2.28 -16.17 1.60
N GLU A 61 -1.58 -16.23 0.48
CA GLU A 61 -0.76 -15.18 -0.09
C GLU A 61 -1.61 -13.96 -0.45
N LEU A 62 -2.75 -14.17 -1.12
CA LEU A 62 -3.72 -13.10 -1.40
C LEU A 62 -4.31 -12.49 -0.13
N LYS A 63 -4.63 -13.31 0.86
CA LYS A 63 -5.11 -12.83 2.18
C LYS A 63 -4.05 -12.02 2.91
N LYS A 64 -2.77 -12.33 2.76
CA LYS A 64 -1.66 -11.56 3.32
C LYS A 64 -1.59 -10.19 2.62
N ILE A 65 -1.59 -10.16 1.29
CA ILE A 65 -1.62 -8.91 0.50
C ILE A 65 -2.78 -8.02 0.95
N TRP A 66 -3.98 -8.60 1.11
CA TRP A 66 -5.15 -7.85 1.53
C TRP A 66 -5.02 -7.26 2.94
N LYS A 67 -4.45 -8.00 3.89
CA LYS A 67 -4.17 -7.46 5.24
C LYS A 67 -3.25 -6.26 5.20
N ASP A 68 -2.27 -6.26 4.30
CA ASP A 68 -1.37 -5.11 4.13
C ASP A 68 -2.12 -3.90 3.54
N VAL A 69 -3.07 -4.13 2.62
CA VAL A 69 -3.97 -3.08 2.11
C VAL A 69 -4.90 -2.54 3.20
N GLU A 70 -5.49 -3.39 4.04
CA GLU A 70 -6.30 -2.97 5.20
C GLU A 70 -5.48 -2.13 6.19
N LYS A 71 -4.23 -2.55 6.45
CA LYS A 71 -3.32 -1.80 7.31
C LYS A 71 -2.95 -0.44 6.71
N TYR A 72 -2.76 -0.35 5.40
CA TYR A 72 -2.58 0.93 4.71
C TYR A 72 -3.79 1.86 4.94
N GLU A 73 -5.02 1.34 4.83
CA GLU A 73 -6.24 2.13 5.09
C GLU A 73 -6.31 2.66 6.52
N GLU A 74 -5.96 1.84 7.51
CA GLU A 74 -5.88 2.26 8.91
C GLU A 74 -4.88 3.40 9.11
N ILE A 75 -3.68 3.26 8.53
CA ILE A 75 -2.64 4.30 8.59
C ILE A 75 -3.08 5.57 7.86
N SER A 76 -3.73 5.44 6.71
CA SER A 76 -4.26 6.57 5.93
C SER A 76 -5.28 7.39 6.75
N LYS A 77 -6.21 6.72 7.42
CA LYS A 77 -7.17 7.35 8.34
C LYS A 77 -6.47 8.04 9.51
N ALA A 78 -5.53 7.35 10.17
CA ALA A 78 -4.77 7.93 11.27
C ALA A 78 -3.98 9.18 10.82
N ASN A 79 -3.39 9.16 9.63
CA ASN A 79 -2.72 10.32 9.05
C ASN A 79 -3.67 11.49 8.79
N SER A 80 -4.89 11.23 8.30
CA SER A 80 -5.90 12.27 8.14
C SER A 80 -6.29 12.91 9.47
N GLU A 81 -6.39 12.13 10.55
CA GLU A 81 -6.67 12.64 11.90
C GLU A 81 -5.50 13.48 12.43
N ILE A 82 -4.26 13.01 12.25
CA ILE A 82 -3.06 13.77 12.61
C ILE A 82 -3.03 15.13 11.89
N VAL A 83 -3.31 15.16 10.58
CA VAL A 83 -3.34 16.41 9.81
C VAL A 83 -4.34 17.38 10.41
N LYS A 84 -5.56 16.90 10.69
CA LYS A 84 -6.61 17.71 11.30
C LYS A 84 -6.17 18.26 12.66
N GLU A 85 -5.65 17.41 13.54
CA GLU A 85 -5.23 17.81 14.89
C GLU A 85 -4.11 18.87 14.85
N VAL A 86 -3.13 18.73 13.95
CA VAL A 86 -2.08 19.75 13.77
C VAL A 86 -2.67 21.09 13.31
N MET A 87 -3.64 21.08 12.38
CA MET A 87 -4.30 22.31 11.94
C MET A 87 -5.11 22.95 13.07
N ASP A 88 -5.86 22.16 13.83
CA ASP A 88 -6.65 22.65 14.97
C ASP A 88 -5.76 23.26 16.06
N LEU A 89 -4.63 22.62 16.41
CA LEU A 89 -3.69 23.13 17.41
C LEU A 89 -3.04 24.45 16.98
N THR A 90 -2.65 24.55 15.70
CA THR A 90 -2.04 25.78 15.17
C THR A 90 -3.07 26.91 15.05
N ASP A 91 -4.29 26.61 14.61
CA ASP A 91 -5.37 27.61 14.50
C ASP A 91 -5.83 28.12 15.87
N ASN A 92 -5.94 27.25 16.86
CA ASN A 92 -6.20 27.66 18.23
C ASN A 92 -5.08 28.55 18.80
N SER A 93 -3.82 28.20 18.55
CA SER A 93 -2.66 28.99 19.00
C SER A 93 -2.61 30.37 18.35
N ILE A 94 -2.95 30.45 17.06
CA ILE A 94 -3.08 31.71 16.31
C ILE A 94 -4.24 32.55 16.87
N LEU A 95 -5.41 31.95 17.09
CA LEU A 95 -6.59 32.63 17.61
C LEU A 95 -6.32 33.24 18.99
N GLN A 96 -5.72 32.48 19.91
CA GLN A 96 -5.37 32.97 21.24
C GLN A 96 -4.40 34.15 21.17
N SER A 97 -3.37 34.05 20.33
CA SER A 97 -2.37 35.10 20.14
C SER A 97 -3.00 36.37 19.55
N ASN A 98 -3.83 36.23 18.52
CA ASN A 98 -4.50 37.34 17.86
C ASN A 98 -5.54 38.01 18.76
N THR A 99 -6.25 37.24 19.60
CA THR A 99 -7.17 37.78 20.60
C THR A 99 -6.40 38.67 21.58
N TYR A 100 -5.29 38.17 22.11
CA TYR A 100 -4.44 38.96 23.02
C TYR A 100 -3.90 40.23 22.36
N ILE A 101 -3.36 40.13 21.14
CA ILE A 101 -2.85 41.28 20.39
C ILE A 101 -3.96 42.31 20.20
N THR A 102 -5.16 41.88 19.84
CA THR A 102 -6.33 42.74 19.63
C THR A 102 -6.74 43.44 20.92
N ASP A 103 -6.87 42.72 22.02
CA ASP A 103 -7.28 43.27 23.31
C ASP A 103 -6.32 44.36 23.80
N VAL A 104 -5.01 44.09 23.75
CA VAL A 104 -4.00 45.08 24.17
C VAL A 104 -3.94 46.26 23.20
N SER A 105 -4.08 46.02 21.89
CA SER A 105 -4.10 47.08 20.88
C SER A 105 -5.30 48.01 21.06
N GLN A 106 -6.49 47.47 21.35
CA GLN A 106 -7.69 48.24 21.65
C GLN A 106 -7.51 49.10 22.91
N LYS A 107 -6.92 48.52 23.98
CA LYS A 107 -6.61 49.28 25.21
C LYS A 107 -5.65 50.44 24.94
N LEU A 108 -4.62 50.22 24.11
CA LEU A 108 -3.63 51.24 23.74
C LEU A 108 -4.22 52.35 22.85
N ALA A 109 -5.17 52.00 21.98
CA ALA A 109 -5.82 52.95 21.07
C ALA A 109 -6.86 53.84 21.78
N ASN A 110 -7.48 53.36 22.85
CA ASN A 110 -8.47 54.11 23.62
C ASN A 110 -7.79 55.05 24.64
N PRO A 111 -7.98 56.39 24.55
CA PRO A 111 -7.39 57.35 25.49
C PRO A 111 -7.71 57.09 26.96
N ALA A 112 -8.89 56.52 27.26
CA ALA A 112 -9.31 56.23 28.63
C ALA A 112 -8.56 55.04 29.25
N THR A 113 -8.07 54.09 28.44
CA THR A 113 -7.43 52.86 28.91
C THR A 113 -5.96 52.76 28.53
N LYS A 114 -5.43 53.65 27.68
CA LYS A 114 -4.04 53.59 27.21
C LYS A 114 -3.02 53.55 28.35
N ASN A 115 -3.28 54.31 29.42
CA ASN A 115 -2.38 54.39 30.57
C ASN A 115 -2.46 53.17 31.50
N SER A 116 -3.46 52.30 31.33
CA SER A 116 -3.57 51.05 32.10
C SER A 116 -2.76 49.90 31.50
N VAL A 117 -2.23 50.05 30.28
CA VAL A 117 -1.41 49.02 29.63
C VAL A 117 0.03 49.13 30.11
N SER A 118 0.47 48.09 30.82
CA SER A 118 1.83 47.96 31.34
C SER A 118 2.86 47.78 30.23
N THR A 119 4.13 48.05 30.54
CA THR A 119 5.24 47.73 29.63
C THR A 119 5.34 46.24 29.38
N LEU A 120 5.00 45.40 30.36
CA LEU A 120 4.97 43.95 30.21
C LEU A 120 3.91 43.52 29.18
N GLU A 121 2.68 44.02 29.26
CA GLU A 121 1.64 43.75 28.26
C GLU A 121 2.06 44.13 26.84
N ARG A 122 2.73 45.30 26.69
CA ARG A 122 3.29 45.71 25.40
C ARG A 122 4.35 44.75 24.87
N LEU A 123 5.20 44.19 25.74
CA LEU A 123 6.19 43.19 25.35
C LEU A 123 5.56 41.84 25.01
N VAL A 124 4.49 41.46 25.69
CA VAL A 124 3.78 40.20 25.40
C VAL A 124 3.10 40.22 24.02
N ILE A 125 2.69 41.39 23.50
CA ILE A 125 2.24 41.53 22.09
C ILE A 125 3.32 41.01 21.13
N ILE A 126 4.60 41.34 21.36
CA ILE A 126 5.70 40.89 20.51
C ILE A 126 5.78 39.36 20.53
N GLY A 127 5.69 38.76 21.72
CA GLY A 127 5.66 37.30 21.88
C GLY A 127 4.47 36.65 21.17
N ALA A 128 3.27 37.23 21.31
CA ALA A 128 2.07 36.74 20.64
C ALA A 128 2.19 36.81 19.10
N ASN A 129 2.80 37.87 18.56
CA ASN A 129 3.03 37.98 17.11
C ASN A 129 4.06 36.95 16.61
N ILE A 130 5.13 36.72 17.37
CA ILE A 130 6.12 35.67 17.07
C ILE A 130 5.44 34.29 17.09
N ASN A 131 4.61 34.01 18.09
CA ASN A 131 3.87 32.74 18.19
C ASN A 131 2.91 32.56 17.01
N THR A 132 2.19 33.61 16.61
CA THR A 132 1.31 33.60 15.43
C THR A 132 2.08 33.23 14.18
N SER A 133 3.21 33.90 13.94
CA SER A 133 4.07 33.66 12.77
C SER A 133 4.65 32.25 12.78
N ALA A 134 5.07 31.76 13.95
CA ALA A 134 5.59 30.41 14.12
C ALA A 134 4.54 29.35 13.81
N ASN A 135 3.29 29.53 14.23
CA ASN A 135 2.21 28.59 13.93
C ASN A 135 1.86 28.55 12.44
N TYR A 136 1.86 29.69 11.73
CA TYR A 136 1.75 29.66 10.26
C TYR A 136 2.92 28.91 9.61
N GLN A 137 4.15 29.12 10.09
CA GLN A 137 5.32 28.41 9.58
C GLN A 137 5.22 26.90 9.83
N ILE A 138 4.70 26.47 10.99
CA ILE A 138 4.41 25.06 11.29
C ILE A 138 3.43 24.50 10.27
N LYS A 139 2.30 25.18 10.00
CA LYS A 139 1.33 24.73 8.99
C LYS A 139 1.99 24.54 7.63
N VAL A 140 2.78 25.52 7.18
CA VAL A 140 3.50 25.45 5.90
C VAL A 140 4.47 24.27 5.86
N LEU A 141 5.30 24.11 6.89
CA LEU A 141 6.27 23.01 6.95
C LEU A 141 5.58 21.64 7.05
N PHE A 142 4.46 21.56 7.76
CA PHE A 142 3.67 20.34 7.87
C PHE A 142 3.01 19.97 6.53
N TYR A 143 2.41 20.94 5.82
CA TYR A 143 1.91 20.70 4.46
C TYR A 143 3.00 20.27 3.49
N ARG A 144 4.20 20.85 3.59
CA ARG A 144 5.36 20.39 2.81
C ARG A 144 5.76 18.97 3.16
N LEU A 145 5.72 18.59 4.44
CA LEU A 145 6.00 17.22 4.89
C LEU A 145 5.01 16.20 4.27
N ILE A 146 3.72 16.56 4.14
CA ILE A 146 2.71 15.70 3.51
C ILE A 146 3.10 15.38 2.05
N SER A 147 3.65 16.35 1.32
CA SER A 147 4.03 16.16 -0.08
C SER A 147 5.47 15.65 -0.26
N ASP A 148 6.38 15.97 0.66
CA ASP A 148 7.80 15.71 0.55
C ASP A 148 8.43 15.40 1.92
N LEU A 149 8.73 14.11 2.12
CA LEU A 149 9.32 13.59 3.34
C LEU A 149 10.72 14.15 3.64
N THR A 150 11.42 14.75 2.65
CA THR A 150 12.72 15.39 2.88
C THR A 150 12.63 16.61 3.79
N THR A 151 11.43 17.20 3.94
CA THR A 151 11.18 18.35 4.84
C THR A 151 11.15 17.96 6.32
N LYS A 152 11.15 16.66 6.66
CA LYS A 152 10.99 16.16 8.05
C LYS A 152 11.96 16.81 9.04
N ASP A 153 13.25 16.90 8.70
CA ASP A 153 14.27 17.38 9.64
C ASP A 153 14.12 18.89 9.86
N VAL A 154 13.67 19.63 8.83
CA VAL A 154 13.39 21.06 8.91
C VAL A 154 12.22 21.32 9.85
N LEU A 155 11.11 20.57 9.71
CA LEU A 155 9.96 20.71 10.59
C LEU A 155 10.31 20.37 12.05
N ILE A 156 10.97 19.22 12.27
CA ILE A 156 11.32 18.77 13.62
C ILE A 156 12.27 19.75 14.29
N SER A 157 13.30 20.23 13.58
CA SER A 157 14.22 21.25 14.11
C SER A 157 13.51 22.57 14.45
N PHE A 158 12.55 22.99 13.62
CA PHE A 158 11.75 24.19 13.89
C PHE A 158 10.88 24.03 15.15
N LEU A 159 10.25 22.87 15.32
CA LEU A 159 9.46 22.55 16.51
C LEU A 159 10.33 22.48 17.77
N ASP A 160 11.52 21.89 17.69
CA ASP A 160 12.47 21.85 18.80
C ASP A 160 12.87 23.24 19.28
N LYS A 161 13.19 24.14 18.34
CA LYS A 161 13.48 25.54 18.66
C LYS A 161 12.27 26.25 19.27
N SER A 162 11.07 25.97 18.77
CA SER A 162 9.82 26.56 19.28
C SER A 162 9.52 26.09 20.71
N ILE A 163 9.73 24.80 21.00
CA ILE A 163 9.63 24.21 22.35
C ILE A 163 10.65 24.84 23.30
N GLN A 164 11.91 25.00 22.86
CA GLN A 164 12.96 25.63 23.69
C GLN A 164 12.63 27.09 24.02
N ASN A 165 12.17 27.85 23.04
CA ASN A 165 11.75 29.24 23.23
C ASN A 165 10.57 29.32 24.21
N ALA A 166 9.51 28.53 24.01
CA ALA A 166 8.36 28.49 24.90
C ALA A 166 8.73 28.08 26.32
N THR A 167 9.64 27.11 26.48
CA THR A 167 10.17 26.71 27.80
C THR A 167 10.87 27.87 28.52
N THR A 168 11.66 28.66 27.79
CA THR A 168 12.31 29.86 28.34
C THR A 168 11.28 30.91 28.74
N ASP A 169 10.22 31.08 27.95
CA ASP A 169 9.15 32.03 28.23
C ASP A 169 8.30 31.62 29.44
N VAL A 170 8.06 30.33 29.67
CA VAL A 170 7.41 29.83 30.89
C VAL A 170 8.16 30.32 32.13
N GLU A 171 9.48 30.14 32.17
CA GLU A 171 10.30 30.59 33.31
C GLU A 171 10.32 32.11 33.46
N ARG A 172 10.40 32.84 32.34
CA ARG A 172 10.42 34.30 32.33
C ARG A 172 9.11 34.91 32.82
N LEU A 173 7.97 34.26 32.54
CA LEU A 173 6.64 34.80 32.79
C LEU A 173 5.91 34.16 33.98
N LYS A 174 6.48 33.18 34.67
CA LYS A 174 5.82 32.38 35.74
C LYS A 174 5.16 33.18 36.86
N ASN A 175 5.68 34.36 37.19
CA ASN A 175 5.14 35.23 38.25
C ASN A 175 4.40 36.45 37.69
N THR A 176 3.92 36.35 36.45
CA THR A 176 3.21 37.42 35.77
C THR A 176 1.78 36.98 35.46
N PRO A 177 0.83 37.91 35.23
CA PRO A 177 -0.50 37.58 34.74
C PRO A 177 -0.52 36.81 33.40
N PHE A 178 0.61 36.73 32.70
CA PHE A 178 0.77 36.09 31.40
C PHE A 178 1.43 34.71 31.46
N ALA A 179 1.66 34.16 32.65
CA ALA A 179 2.35 32.88 32.85
C ALA A 179 1.77 31.73 32.03
N GLN A 180 0.45 31.73 31.78
CA GLN A 180 -0.24 30.64 31.11
C GLN A 180 -0.04 30.62 29.59
N LEU A 181 0.22 31.77 28.95
CA LEU A 181 0.40 31.86 27.50
C LEU A 181 1.55 30.97 26.99
N PRO A 182 2.78 31.06 27.54
CA PRO A 182 3.87 30.20 27.08
C PRO A 182 3.69 28.73 27.50
N VAL A 183 2.92 28.43 28.56
CA VAL A 183 2.59 27.05 28.94
C VAL A 183 1.74 26.37 27.87
N ILE A 184 0.66 27.03 27.42
CA ILE A 184 -0.21 26.51 26.37
C ILE A 184 0.56 26.36 25.05
N ALA A 185 1.39 27.35 24.70
CA ALA A 185 2.22 27.27 23.50
C ALA A 185 3.22 26.10 23.57
N LEU A 186 3.83 25.87 24.73
CA LEU A 186 4.77 24.77 24.96
C LEU A 186 4.08 23.41 24.78
N GLU A 187 2.90 23.22 25.38
CA GLU A 187 2.13 21.98 25.27
C GLU A 187 1.69 21.72 23.81
N SER A 188 1.20 22.75 23.13
CA SER A 188 0.79 22.67 21.73
C SER A 188 1.98 22.29 20.83
N ASN A 189 3.13 22.94 21.00
CA ASN A 189 4.34 22.63 20.22
C ASN A 189 4.84 21.20 20.46
N LYS A 190 4.79 20.71 21.70
CA LYS A 190 5.15 19.33 22.03
C LYS A 190 4.22 18.33 21.35
N ARG A 191 2.90 18.57 21.43
CA ARG A 191 1.90 17.71 20.80
C ARG A 191 2.05 17.68 19.28
N ILE A 192 2.25 18.85 18.65
CA ILE A 192 2.51 18.93 17.21
C ILE A 192 3.78 18.14 16.82
N LYS A 193 4.84 18.19 17.63
CA LYS A 193 6.06 17.41 17.39
C LYS A 193 5.82 15.91 17.46
N GLU A 194 5.08 15.46 18.45
CA GLU A 194 4.68 14.05 18.59
C GLU A 194 3.88 13.60 17.36
N LEU A 195 2.85 14.37 16.99
CA LEU A 195 2.02 14.13 15.81
C LEU A 195 2.82 14.07 14.51
N ALA A 196 3.75 15.02 14.31
CA ALA A 196 4.63 15.02 13.14
C ALA A 196 5.55 13.81 13.10
N THR A 197 6.06 13.37 14.25
CA THR A 197 6.90 12.17 14.36
C THR A 197 6.11 10.91 13.99
N ASN A 198 4.87 10.79 14.48
CA ASN A 198 3.98 9.68 14.15
C ASN A 198 3.61 9.68 12.66
N PHE A 199 3.31 10.86 12.09
CA PHE A 199 3.06 10.99 10.66
C PHE A 199 4.26 10.53 9.82
N ILE A 200 5.49 10.93 10.19
CA ILE A 200 6.73 10.49 9.52
C ILE A 200 6.88 8.97 9.60
N ALA A 201 6.62 8.36 10.76
CA ALA A 201 6.68 6.91 10.92
C ALA A 201 5.66 6.22 10.00
N ASN A 202 4.42 6.71 9.98
CA ASN A 202 3.34 6.22 9.13
C ASN A 202 3.68 6.29 7.63
N ILE A 203 4.29 7.39 7.16
CA ILE A 203 4.73 7.49 5.76
C ILE A 203 5.82 6.46 5.43
N ASN A 204 6.76 6.19 6.35
CA ASN A 204 7.75 5.15 6.12
C ASN A 204 7.13 3.75 6.09
N GLU A 205 6.14 3.49 6.96
CA GLU A 205 5.44 2.21 7.00
C GLU A 205 4.61 1.97 5.73
N THR A 206 3.87 2.97 5.26
CA THR A 206 3.13 2.88 3.99
C THR A 206 4.05 2.64 2.79
N HIS A 207 5.24 3.24 2.75
CA HIS A 207 6.25 2.92 1.74
C HIS A 207 6.75 1.46 1.81
N SER A 208 6.84 0.87 3.00
CA SER A 208 7.14 -0.57 3.14
C SER A 208 5.99 -1.40 2.60
N ILE A 209 4.76 -1.12 3.03
CA ILE A 209 3.55 -1.81 2.58
C ILE A 209 3.44 -1.79 1.05
N HIS A 210 3.65 -0.63 0.40
CA HIS A 210 3.64 -0.54 -1.07
C HIS A 210 4.63 -1.49 -1.74
N ARG A 211 5.81 -1.66 -1.14
CA ARG A 211 6.87 -2.53 -1.66
C ARG A 211 6.52 -3.99 -1.42
N ASP A 212 6.05 -4.31 -0.22
CA ASP A 212 5.71 -5.67 0.19
C ASP A 212 4.52 -6.19 -0.62
N VAL A 213 3.45 -5.40 -0.77
CA VAL A 213 2.31 -5.71 -1.65
C VAL A 213 2.76 -5.94 -3.10
N ARG A 214 3.64 -5.07 -3.64
CA ARG A 214 4.14 -5.24 -5.01
C ARG A 214 4.92 -6.54 -5.18
N ASN A 215 5.78 -6.87 -4.23
CA ASN A 215 6.60 -8.08 -4.27
C ASN A 215 5.73 -9.32 -4.11
N ASP A 216 4.86 -9.34 -3.11
CA ASP A 216 3.95 -10.45 -2.83
C ASP A 216 3.00 -10.72 -4.01
N VAL A 217 2.47 -9.68 -4.66
CA VAL A 217 1.69 -9.83 -5.90
C VAL A 217 2.52 -10.43 -7.02
N SER A 218 3.75 -9.95 -7.22
CA SER A 218 4.65 -10.48 -8.25
C SER A 218 4.95 -11.95 -8.01
N ASP A 219 5.25 -12.33 -6.77
CA ASP A 219 5.53 -13.71 -6.38
C ASP A 219 4.29 -14.59 -6.55
N PHE A 220 3.11 -14.10 -6.21
CA PHE A 220 1.85 -14.81 -6.43
C PHE A 220 1.56 -15.04 -7.92
N ILE A 221 1.81 -14.05 -8.77
CA ILE A 221 1.69 -14.22 -10.23
C ILE A 221 2.71 -15.24 -10.77
N LEU A 222 3.93 -15.25 -10.24
CA LEU A 222 4.95 -16.25 -10.61
C LEU A 222 4.50 -17.66 -10.21
N GLN A 223 3.99 -17.84 -8.99
CA GLN A 223 3.43 -19.12 -8.53
C GLN A 223 2.29 -19.61 -9.42
N LEU A 224 1.35 -18.73 -9.80
CA LEU A 224 0.27 -19.08 -10.74
C LEU A 224 0.81 -19.54 -12.11
N ASN A 225 1.90 -18.94 -12.60
CA ASN A 225 2.54 -19.36 -13.84
C ASN A 225 3.28 -20.69 -13.69
N ASP A 226 3.98 -20.90 -12.58
CA ASP A 226 4.71 -22.14 -12.31
C ASP A 226 3.75 -23.32 -12.14
N ASP A 227 2.64 -23.16 -11.41
CA ASP A 227 1.57 -24.15 -11.29
C ASP A 227 1.00 -24.52 -12.68
N ASN A 228 0.84 -23.52 -13.56
CA ASN A 228 0.38 -23.74 -14.93
C ASN A 228 1.41 -24.52 -15.75
N ILE A 229 2.69 -24.16 -15.68
CA ILE A 229 3.78 -24.84 -16.39
C ILE A 229 3.94 -26.28 -15.89
N GLN A 230 3.84 -26.51 -14.58
CA GLN A 230 3.92 -27.83 -13.98
C GLN A 230 2.76 -28.71 -14.43
N SER A 231 1.52 -28.19 -14.38
CA SER A 231 0.34 -28.88 -14.91
C SER A 231 0.47 -29.22 -16.40
N ILE A 232 0.98 -28.30 -17.22
CA ILE A 232 1.27 -28.57 -18.65
C ILE A 232 2.33 -29.66 -18.80
N THR A 233 3.40 -29.62 -18.00
CA THR A 233 4.51 -30.57 -18.06
C THR A 233 4.09 -31.97 -17.66
N ASP A 234 3.35 -32.10 -16.57
CA ASP A 234 2.81 -33.37 -16.08
C ASP A 234 1.84 -33.98 -17.09
N ASN A 235 0.96 -33.17 -17.66
CA ASN A 235 0.04 -33.64 -18.70
C ASN A 235 0.75 -33.98 -20.04
N ASN A 236 1.81 -33.26 -20.39
CA ASN A 236 2.64 -33.56 -21.56
C ASN A 236 3.47 -34.84 -21.38
N SER A 237 3.94 -35.13 -20.17
CA SER A 237 4.63 -36.38 -19.85
C SER A 237 3.71 -37.60 -20.07
N ALA A 238 2.44 -37.46 -19.69
CA ALA A 238 1.42 -38.47 -19.96
C ALA A 238 1.18 -38.64 -21.47
N LEU A 239 1.08 -37.54 -22.23
CA LEU A 239 0.95 -37.59 -23.70
C LEU A 239 2.14 -38.28 -24.37
N LYS A 240 3.37 -37.94 -23.97
CA LYS A 240 4.59 -38.61 -24.46
C LYS A 240 4.54 -40.12 -24.21
N THR A 241 4.06 -40.55 -23.04
CA THR A 241 3.91 -41.97 -22.70
C THR A 241 2.90 -42.67 -23.62
N TYR A 242 1.74 -42.05 -23.89
CA TYR A 242 0.76 -42.64 -24.82
C TYR A 242 1.27 -42.70 -26.27
N ILE A 243 1.95 -41.65 -26.74
CA ILE A 243 2.55 -41.64 -28.08
C ILE A 243 3.60 -42.76 -28.19
N SER A 244 4.45 -42.93 -27.19
CA SER A 244 5.44 -44.01 -27.14
C SER A 244 4.78 -45.39 -27.16
N ILE A 245 3.71 -45.62 -26.39
CA ILE A 245 2.96 -46.90 -26.41
C ILE A 245 2.34 -47.14 -27.79
N LEU A 246 1.74 -46.12 -28.40
CA LEU A 246 1.11 -46.22 -29.72
C LEU A 246 2.13 -46.53 -30.82
N LEU A 247 3.32 -45.91 -30.76
CA LEU A 247 4.44 -46.23 -31.66
C LEU A 247 4.91 -47.67 -31.49
N VAL A 248 5.02 -48.17 -30.26
CA VAL A 248 5.38 -49.59 -29.99
C VAL A 248 4.34 -50.54 -30.59
N ILE A 249 3.04 -50.25 -30.43
CA ILE A 249 1.96 -51.05 -31.01
C ILE A 249 2.04 -51.05 -32.55
N LEU A 250 2.28 -49.88 -33.17
CA LEU A 250 2.46 -49.77 -34.62
C LEU A 250 3.65 -50.58 -35.13
N ILE A 251 4.78 -50.55 -34.41
CA ILE A 251 5.95 -51.36 -34.74
C ILE A 251 5.59 -52.85 -34.67
N ILE A 252 4.95 -53.32 -33.60
CA ILE A 252 4.53 -54.72 -33.46
C ILE A 252 3.57 -55.14 -34.59
N ALA A 253 2.57 -54.31 -34.89
CA ALA A 253 1.62 -54.57 -35.97
C ALA A 253 2.30 -54.65 -37.34
N SER A 254 3.29 -53.78 -37.59
CA SER A 254 4.07 -53.81 -38.84
C SER A 254 4.90 -55.08 -38.99
N VAL A 255 5.56 -55.54 -37.91
CA VAL A 255 6.32 -56.80 -37.89
C VAL A 255 5.38 -57.99 -38.11
N PHE A 256 4.21 -57.98 -37.47
CA PHE A 256 3.20 -59.01 -37.64
C PHE A 256 2.69 -59.10 -39.09
N LEU A 257 2.40 -57.96 -39.72
CA LEU A 257 2.01 -57.90 -41.13
C LEU A 257 3.09 -58.46 -42.05
N VAL A 258 4.37 -58.15 -41.79
CA VAL A 258 5.48 -58.74 -42.55
C VAL A 258 5.52 -60.26 -42.37
N MET A 259 5.38 -60.78 -41.14
CA MET A 259 5.35 -62.22 -40.88
C MET A 259 4.19 -62.94 -41.56
N VAL A 260 2.98 -62.36 -41.54
CA VAL A 260 1.81 -62.90 -42.22
C VAL A 260 2.05 -62.95 -43.73
N ASN A 261 2.55 -61.86 -44.32
CA ASN A 261 2.88 -61.82 -45.75
C ASN A 261 3.91 -62.88 -46.15
N ILE A 262 4.95 -63.09 -45.33
CA ILE A 262 5.94 -64.15 -45.57
C ILE A 262 5.29 -65.54 -45.53
N THR A 263 4.39 -65.78 -44.56
CA THR A 263 3.73 -67.07 -44.39
C THR A 263 2.76 -67.37 -45.52
N VAL A 264 1.98 -66.38 -45.96
CA VAL A 264 1.07 -66.48 -47.11
C VAL A 264 1.87 -66.67 -48.41
N SER A 265 2.96 -65.92 -48.61
CA SER A 265 3.84 -66.10 -49.77
C SER A 265 4.43 -67.52 -49.82
N ASN A 266 4.89 -68.03 -48.67
CA ASN A 266 5.42 -69.39 -48.56
C ASN A 266 4.35 -70.47 -48.78
N SER A 267 3.10 -70.25 -48.35
CA SER A 267 2.02 -71.22 -48.57
C SER A 267 1.59 -71.28 -50.03
N ILE A 268 1.49 -70.14 -50.72
CA ILE A 268 1.20 -70.07 -52.15
C ILE A 268 2.32 -70.73 -52.96
N THR A 269 3.58 -70.45 -52.62
CA THR A 269 4.74 -71.05 -53.30
C THR A 269 4.75 -72.58 -53.16
N LYS A 270 4.44 -73.10 -51.96
CA LYS A 270 4.32 -74.56 -51.75
C LYS A 270 3.13 -75.17 -52.49
N ALA A 271 1.98 -74.49 -52.54
CA ALA A 271 0.81 -74.95 -53.28
C ALA A 271 1.08 -75.00 -54.79
N PHE A 272 1.78 -74.01 -55.34
CA PHE A 272 2.17 -73.97 -56.74
C PHE A 272 3.15 -75.10 -57.10
N LEU A 273 4.14 -75.35 -56.25
CA LEU A 273 5.12 -76.44 -56.44
C LEU A 273 4.52 -77.86 -56.32
N TRP A 274 3.34 -78.01 -55.70
CA TRP A 274 2.61 -79.29 -55.64
C TRP A 274 1.65 -79.49 -56.84
N SER A 275 1.40 -78.44 -57.62
CA SER A 275 0.52 -78.47 -58.79
C SER A 275 1.26 -78.71 -60.12
N TYR A 276 2.57 -78.91 -60.08
CA TYR A 276 3.46 -79.30 -61.17
C TYR A 276 4.19 -80.60 -60.82
#